data_AF-A0A6G3MLX7-F1
#
_entry.id   AF-A0A6G3MLX7-F1
#
_cell.length_a   1.000
_cell.length_b   1.000
_cell.length_c   1.000
_cell.angle_alpha   90.00
_cell.angle_beta   90.00
_cell.angle_gamma   90.00
#
_symmetry.space_group_name_H-M   'P 1'
#
loop_
_entity.id
_entity.type
_entity.pdbx_description
1 polymer ?
#
loop_
_entity_poly.entity_id
_entity_poly.type
_entity_poly.pdbx_seq_one_letter_code
_entity_poly.pdbx_strand_id
1 'polypeptide(L)'
;MYIARQNTFKDLAETLKDQNIQEHFLKDSSSRELIRGMLMTACDISGPTKPWKIQKRIAALVTEEFFQQGDIERAVLNSSPIELMDREKRNEMPRLQVGFIESMCIPLYITLSQLWPELQCLVDRIKENAHYWTEAQTP
;
A
#
# COMPACT_ATOMS: atom_id res chain seq x y z
N MET A 1 -2.26 9.92 -7.40
CA MET A 1 -2.13 8.86 -8.42
C MET A 1 -3.09 7.69 -8.15
N TYR A 2 -2.98 6.99 -7.01
CA TYR A 2 -3.96 5.99 -6.56
C TYR A 2 -5.21 6.61 -5.89
N ILE A 3 -5.01 7.46 -4.88
CA ILE A 3 -6.10 8.02 -4.04
C ILE A 3 -7.20 8.69 -4.90
N ALA A 4 -6.82 9.43 -5.94
CA ALA A 4 -7.76 10.10 -6.83
C ALA A 4 -8.59 9.14 -7.71
N ARG A 5 -8.10 7.92 -7.94
CA ARG A 5 -8.70 6.92 -8.85
C ARG A 5 -9.25 5.69 -8.12
N GLN A 6 -9.13 5.62 -6.79
CA GLN A 6 -9.48 4.44 -6.00
C GLN A 6 -10.98 4.09 -6.07
N ASN A 7 -11.86 5.09 -6.08
CA ASN A 7 -13.31 4.85 -6.13
C ASN A 7 -13.70 4.35 -7.51
N THR A 8 -13.22 5.00 -8.56
CA THR A 8 -13.43 4.55 -9.95
C THR A 8 -12.94 3.13 -10.17
N PHE A 9 -11.82 2.74 -9.54
CA PHE A 9 -11.31 1.38 -9.62
C PHE A 9 -12.21 0.37 -8.89
N LYS A 10 -12.73 0.72 -7.71
CA LYS A 10 -13.72 -0.10 -7.00
C LYS A 10 -14.99 -0.29 -7.83
N ASP A 11 -15.54 0.79 -8.38
CA ASP A 11 -16.75 0.74 -9.21
C ASP A 11 -16.54 -0.16 -10.45
N LEU A 12 -15.36 -0.06 -11.08
CA LEU A 12 -14.98 -0.92 -12.18
C LEU A 12 -14.88 -2.39 -11.75
N ALA A 13 -14.23 -2.67 -10.62
CA ALA A 13 -14.07 -4.04 -10.12
C ALA A 13 -15.42 -4.69 -9.78
N GLU A 14 -16.36 -3.94 -9.19
CA GLU A 14 -17.72 -4.41 -8.93
C GLU A 14 -18.46 -4.73 -10.23
N THR A 15 -18.32 -3.87 -11.25
CA THR A 15 -18.95 -4.09 -12.57
C THR A 15 -18.41 -5.35 -13.26
N LEU A 16 -17.12 -5.65 -13.08
CA LEU A 16 -16.43 -6.76 -13.76
C LEU A 16 -16.41 -8.07 -12.97
N LYS A 17 -16.91 -8.10 -11.74
CA LYS A 17 -16.80 -9.23 -10.80
C LYS A 17 -17.30 -10.57 -11.37
N ASP A 18 -18.35 -10.51 -12.20
CA ASP A 18 -18.97 -11.69 -12.83
C ASP A 18 -18.73 -11.76 -14.35
N GLN A 19 -17.80 -10.96 -14.88
CA GLN A 19 -17.52 -10.86 -16.30
C GLN A 19 -16.18 -11.50 -16.69
N ASN A 20 -16.00 -11.76 -17.98
CA ASN A 20 -14.68 -12.13 -18.49
C ASN A 20 -13.77 -10.90 -18.54
N ILE A 21 -12.94 -10.74 -17.51
CA ILE A 21 -12.03 -9.59 -17.35
C ILE A 21 -11.06 -9.48 -18.54
N GLN A 22 -10.60 -10.59 -19.11
CA GLN A 22 -9.68 -10.55 -20.25
C GLN A 22 -10.35 -9.92 -21.48
N GLU A 23 -11.60 -10.27 -21.73
CA GLU A 23 -12.38 -9.71 -22.84
C GLU A 23 -12.62 -8.20 -22.65
N HIS A 24 -13.00 -7.78 -21.44
CA HIS A 24 -13.21 -6.36 -21.13
C HIS A 24 -11.90 -5.56 -21.22
N PHE A 25 -10.81 -6.10 -20.69
CA PHE A 25 -9.48 -5.49 -20.74
C PHE A 25 -9.00 -5.26 -22.18
N LEU A 26 -9.35 -6.14 -23.11
CA LEU A 26 -9.00 -5.99 -24.53
C LEU A 26 -9.85 -4.92 -25.23
N LYS A 27 -11.15 -4.82 -24.86
CA LYS A 27 -12.13 -3.95 -25.54
C LYS A 27 -12.09 -2.50 -25.07
N ASP A 28 -11.96 -2.23 -23.77
CA ASP A 28 -12.03 -0.87 -23.23
C ASP A 28 -10.66 -0.31 -22.86
N SER A 29 -10.19 0.70 -23.60
CA SER A 29 -8.88 1.30 -23.37
C SER A 29 -8.77 2.03 -22.03
N SER A 30 -9.86 2.65 -21.58
CA SER A 30 -9.90 3.43 -20.33
C SER A 30 -9.80 2.52 -19.11
N SER A 31 -10.61 1.46 -19.06
CA SER A 31 -10.53 0.41 -18.02
C SER A 31 -9.14 -0.23 -18.01
N ARG A 32 -8.58 -0.53 -19.18
CA ARG A 32 -7.23 -1.08 -19.30
C ARG A 32 -6.16 -0.16 -18.72
N GLU A 33 -6.23 1.14 -18.99
CA GLU A 33 -5.29 2.11 -18.42
C GLU A 33 -5.42 2.19 -16.89
N LEU A 34 -6.66 2.26 -16.39
CA LEU A 34 -6.94 2.30 -14.96
C LEU A 34 -6.39 1.05 -14.24
N ILE A 35 -6.71 -0.13 -14.75
CA ILE A 35 -6.24 -1.41 -14.22
C ILE A 35 -4.71 -1.47 -14.21
N ARG A 36 -4.05 -1.06 -15.30
CA ARG A 36 -2.58 -1.01 -15.36
C ARG A 36 -1.99 -0.10 -14.30
N GLY A 37 -2.55 1.10 -14.12
CA GLY A 37 -2.10 2.03 -13.09
C GLY A 37 -2.25 1.45 -11.67
N MET A 38 -3.34 0.73 -11.42
CA MET A 38 -3.60 0.10 -10.13
C MET A 38 -2.67 -1.09 -9.87
N LEU A 39 -2.41 -1.92 -10.88
CA LEU A 39 -1.42 -2.99 -10.80
C LEU A 39 -0.01 -2.46 -10.56
N MET A 40 0.39 -1.39 -11.27
CA MET A 40 1.68 -0.74 -11.04
C MET A 40 1.80 -0.20 -9.62
N THR A 41 0.74 0.43 -9.11
CA THR A 41 0.69 0.87 -7.71
C THR A 41 0.87 -0.34 -6.77
N ALA A 42 0.14 -1.43 -6.99
CA ALA A 42 0.25 -2.61 -6.13
C ALA A 42 1.67 -3.19 -6.12
N CYS A 43 2.33 -3.25 -7.28
CA CYS A 43 3.73 -3.67 -7.38
C CYS A 43 4.66 -2.76 -6.58
N ASP A 44 4.49 -1.44 -6.70
CA ASP A 44 5.28 -0.42 -6.01
C ASP A 44 5.15 -0.53 -4.49
N ILE A 45 3.93 -0.72 -3.98
CA ILE A 45 3.66 -0.89 -2.55
C ILE A 45 3.48 -2.37 -2.13
N SER A 46 4.23 -3.29 -2.75
CA SER A 46 4.11 -4.73 -2.49
C SER A 46 4.77 -5.20 -1.19
N GLY A 47 5.50 -4.35 -0.47
CA GLY A 47 6.19 -4.68 0.79
C GLY A 47 5.31 -5.41 1.81
N PRO A 48 4.10 -4.91 2.12
CA PRO A 48 3.15 -5.55 3.04
C PRO A 48 2.63 -6.94 2.62
N THR A 49 2.86 -7.37 1.37
CA THR A 49 2.52 -8.72 0.90
C THR A 49 3.59 -9.76 1.23
N LYS A 50 4.75 -9.36 1.75
CA LYS A 50 5.88 -10.26 2.01
C LYS A 50 5.73 -10.93 3.38
N PRO A 51 6.36 -12.10 3.60
CA PRO A 51 6.47 -12.70 4.93
C PRO A 51 6.99 -11.70 5.98
N TRP A 52 6.50 -11.80 7.22
CA TRP A 52 6.77 -10.84 8.30
C TRP A 52 8.24 -10.40 8.42
N LYS A 53 9.18 -11.35 8.45
CA LYS A 53 10.62 -11.06 8.56
C LYS A 53 11.13 -10.17 7.42
N ILE A 54 10.60 -10.37 6.22
CA ILE A 54 10.97 -9.60 5.02
C ILE A 54 10.30 -8.23 5.08
N GLN A 55 8.99 -8.18 5.33
CA GLN A 55 8.26 -6.92 5.45
C GLN A 55 8.89 -6.01 6.52
N LYS A 56 9.19 -6.54 7.72
CA LYS A 56 9.81 -5.77 8.80
C LYS A 56 11.14 -5.14 8.37
N ARG A 57 11.95 -5.88 7.59
CA ARG A 57 13.20 -5.35 7.03
C ARG A 57 12.94 -4.27 5.98
N ILE A 58 11.97 -4.48 5.07
CA ILE A 58 11.59 -3.49 4.06
C ILE A 58 11.13 -2.19 4.75
N ALA A 59 10.22 -2.29 5.72
CA ALA A 59 9.72 -1.15 6.48
C ALA A 59 10.86 -0.39 7.17
N ALA A 60 11.80 -1.09 7.79
CA ALA A 60 12.97 -0.46 8.42
C ALA A 60 13.84 0.31 7.43
N LEU A 61 14.06 -0.22 6.23
CA LEU A 61 14.84 0.46 5.18
C LEU A 61 14.12 1.71 4.67
N VAL A 62 12.82 1.61 4.36
CA VAL A 62 12.00 2.76 3.92
C VAL A 62 11.95 3.84 4.99
N THR A 63 11.82 3.44 6.26
CA THR A 63 11.83 4.36 7.39
C THR A 63 13.15 5.11 7.50
N GLU A 64 14.28 4.41 7.35
CA GLU A 64 15.59 5.02 7.39
C GLU A 64 15.77 6.03 6.23
N GLU A 65 15.28 5.71 5.04
CA GLU A 65 15.27 6.64 3.90
C GLU A 65 14.43 7.89 4.19
N PHE A 66 13.23 7.74 4.77
CA PHE A 66 12.39 8.87 5.16
C PHE A 66 13.02 9.74 6.24
N PHE A 67 13.74 9.15 7.20
CA PHE A 67 14.48 9.91 8.20
C PHE A 67 15.62 10.70 7.57
N GLN A 68 16.37 10.09 6.64
CA GLN A 68 17.42 10.80 5.91
C GLN A 68 16.85 11.97 5.10
N GLN A 69 15.71 11.77 4.44
CA GLN A 69 15.02 12.86 3.76
C GLN A 69 14.59 13.97 4.74
N GLY A 70 13.98 13.62 5.87
CA GLY A 70 13.56 14.59 6.88
C GLY A 70 14.73 15.38 7.49
N ASP A 71 15.87 14.72 7.69
CA ASP A 71 17.11 15.34 8.17
C ASP A 71 17.65 16.36 7.13
N ILE A 72 17.60 16.01 5.83
CA ILE A 72 17.97 16.92 4.73
C ILE A 72 17.00 18.10 4.65
N GLU A 73 15.69 17.86 4.70
CA GLU A 73 14.67 18.91 4.65
C GLU A 73 14.82 19.89 5.82
N ARG A 74 15.07 19.38 7.03
CA ARG A 74 15.34 20.20 8.21
C ARG A 74 16.59 21.07 8.03
N ALA A 75 17.67 20.50 7.48
CA ALA A 75 18.94 21.21 7.29
C ALA A 75 18.90 22.25 6.16
N VAL A 76 18.23 21.93 5.04
CA VAL A 76 18.25 22.75 3.81
C VAL A 76 17.07 23.72 3.74
N LEU A 77 15.88 23.30 4.18
CA LEU A 77 14.64 24.08 4.07
C LEU A 77 14.25 24.76 5.40
N ASN A 78 14.95 24.46 6.49
CA ASN A 78 14.66 24.95 7.83
C ASN A 78 13.20 24.71 8.26
N SER A 79 12.62 23.59 7.81
CA SER A 79 11.25 23.16 8.10
C SER A 79 11.23 21.96 9.05
N SER A 80 10.18 21.85 9.85
CA SER A 80 9.94 20.64 10.63
C SER A 80 9.47 19.51 9.70
N PRO A 81 10.12 18.33 9.71
CA PRO A 81 9.67 17.20 8.91
C PRO A 81 8.30 16.71 9.38
N ILE A 82 7.54 16.11 8.46
CA ILE A 82 6.30 15.41 8.82
C ILE A 82 6.60 14.22 9.71
N GLU A 83 5.62 13.75 10.49
CA GLU A 83 5.80 12.66 11.46
C GLU A 83 6.45 11.40 10.89
N LEU A 84 6.14 11.05 9.64
CA LEU A 84 6.71 9.89 8.93
C LEU A 84 8.23 10.03 8.67
N MET A 85 8.72 11.26 8.56
CA MET A 85 10.10 11.60 8.23
C MET A 85 10.90 12.09 9.45
N ASP A 86 10.26 12.19 10.61
CA ASP A 86 10.92 12.65 11.84
C ASP A 86 11.52 11.48 12.62
N ARG A 87 12.85 11.40 12.64
CA ARG A 87 13.58 10.31 13.32
C ARG A 87 13.30 10.23 14.81
N GLU A 88 12.91 11.35 15.43
CA GLU A 88 12.54 11.43 16.85
C GLU A 88 11.23 10.67 17.14
N LYS A 89 10.41 10.41 16.12
CA LYS A 89 9.14 9.68 16.22
C LYS A 89 9.26 8.21 15.84
N ARG A 90 10.45 7.62 15.94
CA ARG A 90 10.70 6.22 15.57
C ARG A 90 9.81 5.22 16.31
N ASN A 91 9.42 5.53 17.54
CA ASN A 91 8.49 4.73 18.35
C ASN A 91 7.07 4.67 17.75
N GLU A 92 6.68 5.65 16.95
CA GLU A 92 5.37 5.70 16.26
C GLU A 92 5.32 4.83 15.00
N MET A 93 6.47 4.31 14.54
CA MET A 93 6.57 3.58 13.28
C MET A 93 5.62 2.38 13.17
N PRO A 94 5.42 1.54 14.20
CA PRO A 94 4.42 0.48 14.14
C PRO A 94 3.01 1.00 13.86
N ARG A 95 2.60 2.09 14.51
CA ARG A 95 1.29 2.73 14.29
C ARG A 95 1.17 3.29 12.87
N LEU A 96 2.23 3.95 12.38
CA LEU A 96 2.27 4.48 11.01
C LEU A 96 2.19 3.38 9.95
N GLN A 97 2.84 2.23 10.18
CA GLN A 97 2.74 1.07 9.28
C GLN A 97 1.32 0.49 9.26
N VAL A 98 0.65 0.37 10.41
CA VAL A 98 -0.78 -0.03 10.45
C VAL A 98 -1.63 0.95 9.65
N GLY A 99 -1.49 2.26 9.91
CA GLY A 99 -2.24 3.28 9.19
C GLY A 99 -2.04 3.23 7.68
N PHE A 100 -0.80 3.02 7.22
CA PHE A 100 -0.50 2.84 5.80
C PHE A 100 -1.14 1.57 5.22
N ILE A 101 -1.00 0.43 5.91
CA ILE A 101 -1.55 -0.84 5.45
C ILE A 101 -3.08 -0.79 5.36
N GLU A 102 -3.76 -0.25 6.37
CA GLU A 102 -5.22 -0.18 6.42
C GLU A 102 -5.80 0.81 5.41
N SER A 103 -5.15 1.96 5.21
CA SER A 103 -5.66 3.01 4.33
C SER A 103 -5.33 2.78 2.85
N MET A 104 -4.18 2.18 2.54
CA MET A 104 -3.67 2.08 1.17
C MET A 104 -3.64 0.64 0.67
N CYS A 105 -2.99 -0.26 1.42
CA CYS A 105 -2.72 -1.61 0.93
C CYS A 105 -3.97 -2.48 0.93
N ILE A 106 -4.66 -2.60 2.08
CA ILE A 106 -5.83 -3.49 2.20
C ILE A 106 -6.91 -3.14 1.15
N PRO A 107 -7.33 -1.87 0.96
CA PRO A 107 -8.35 -1.55 -0.03
C PRO A 107 -7.91 -1.89 -1.45
N LEU A 108 -6.67 -1.57 -1.84
CA LEU A 108 -6.14 -1.85 -3.17
C LEU A 108 -6.13 -3.36 -3.46
N TYR A 109 -5.59 -4.16 -2.54
CA TYR A 109 -5.45 -5.60 -2.73
C TYR A 109 -6.79 -6.35 -2.65
N ILE A 110 -7.75 -5.87 -1.85
CA ILE A 110 -9.13 -6.41 -1.87
C ILE A 110 -9.78 -6.15 -3.23
N THR A 111 -9.68 -4.93 -3.78
CA THR A 111 -10.25 -4.63 -5.08
C THR A 111 -9.56 -5.45 -6.19
N LEU A 112 -8.25 -5.66 -6.09
CA LEU A 112 -7.55 -6.57 -7.00
C LEU A 112 -7.98 -8.03 -6.85
N SER A 113 -8.28 -8.51 -5.64
CA SER A 113 -8.74 -9.90 -5.44
C SER A 113 -10.19 -10.13 -5.91
N GLN A 114 -10.99 -9.07 -6.03
CA GLN A 114 -12.30 -9.14 -6.69
C GLN A 114 -12.18 -9.40 -8.20
N LEU A 115 -11.15 -8.86 -8.83
CA LEU A 115 -10.84 -9.10 -10.24
C LEU A 115 -10.10 -10.45 -10.43
N TRP A 116 -9.13 -10.74 -9.58
CA TRP A 116 -8.33 -11.96 -9.65
C TRP A 116 -8.36 -12.66 -8.30
N PRO A 117 -9.30 -13.60 -8.08
CA PRO A 117 -9.45 -14.33 -6.82
C PRO A 117 -8.16 -15.01 -6.33
N GLU A 118 -7.25 -15.35 -7.24
CA GLU A 118 -5.92 -15.91 -6.95
C GLU A 118 -5.06 -14.98 -6.08
N LEU A 119 -5.31 -13.67 -6.12
CA LEU A 119 -4.61 -12.66 -5.32
C LEU A 119 -5.12 -12.60 -3.86
N GLN A 120 -6.14 -13.37 -3.48
CA GLN A 120 -6.67 -13.38 -2.12
C GLN A 120 -5.59 -13.71 -1.07
N CYS A 121 -4.65 -14.61 -1.40
CA CYS A 121 -3.52 -14.93 -0.53
C CYS A 121 -2.67 -13.71 -0.14
N LEU A 122 -2.59 -12.69 -1.02
CA LEU A 122 -1.86 -11.45 -0.74
C LEU A 122 -2.65 -10.57 0.25
N VAL A 123 -3.98 -10.51 0.11
CA VAL A 123 -4.86 -9.81 1.05
C VAL A 123 -4.71 -10.39 2.46
N ASP A 124 -4.75 -11.72 2.56
CA ASP A 124 -4.63 -12.41 3.85
C ASP A 124 -3.28 -12.12 4.50
N ARG A 125 -2.19 -12.15 3.71
CA ARG A 125 -0.85 -11.79 4.20
C ARG A 125 -0.74 -10.34 4.67
N ILE A 126 -1.35 -9.40 3.95
CA ILE A 126 -1.34 -7.98 4.33
C ILE A 126 -2.07 -7.80 5.67
N LYS A 127 -3.22 -8.45 5.86
CA LYS A 127 -3.99 -8.40 7.11
C LYS A 127 -3.22 -9.00 8.28
N GLU A 128 -2.55 -10.13 8.07
CA GLU A 128 -1.68 -10.75 9.08
C GLU A 128 -0.52 -9.83 9.46
N ASN A 129 0.12 -9.20 8.48
CA ASN A 129 1.18 -8.22 8.75
C ASN A 129 0.68 -6.97 9.47
N ALA A 130 -0.54 -6.50 9.18
CA ALA A 130 -1.18 -5.42 9.94
C ALA A 130 -1.34 -5.82 11.41
N HIS A 131 -1.79 -7.05 11.67
CA HIS A 131 -1.91 -7.58 13.03
C HIS A 131 -0.55 -7.61 13.76
N TYR A 132 0.52 -8.10 13.12
CA TYR A 132 1.86 -8.08 13.73
C TYR A 132 2.36 -6.66 14.04
N TRP A 133 2.04 -5.67 13.20
CA TRP A 133 2.35 -4.28 13.51
C TRP A 133 1.52 -3.72 14.66
N THR A 134 0.25 -4.13 14.79
CA THR A 134 -0.58 -3.78 15.94
C THR A 134 -0.02 -4.38 17.23
N GLU A 135 0.39 -5.65 17.23
CA GLU A 135 1.03 -6.27 18.38
C GLU A 135 2.33 -5.55 18.77
N ALA A 136 3.12 -5.13 17.77
CA ALA A 136 4.36 -4.38 17.98
C ALA A 136 4.16 -2.94 18.52
N GLN A 137 2.92 -2.45 18.63
CA GLN A 137 2.61 -1.20 19.35
C GLN A 137 2.47 -1.40 20.86
N THR A 138 2.31 -2.64 21.31
CA THR A 138 2.13 -2.97 22.73
C THR A 138 3.51 -2.96 23.41
N PRO A 139 3.65 -2.31 24.58
CA PRO A 139 4.94 -2.20 25.30
C PRO A 139 5.54 -3.54 25.72
#